data_AF-A0AAW1IJJ8-F1
#
_entry.id   AF-A0AAW1IJJ8-F1
#
_cell.length_a   1.000
_cell.length_b   1.000
_cell.length_c   1.000
_cell.angle_alpha   90.00
_cell.angle_beta   90.00
_cell.angle_gamma   90.00
#
_symmetry.space_group_name_H-M   'P 1'
#
loop_
_entity.id
_entity.type
_entity.pdbx_description
1 polymer ?
#
loop_
_entity_poly.entity_id
_entity_poly.type
_entity_poly.pdbx_seq_one_letter_code
_entity_poly.pdbx_strand_id
1 'polypeptide(L)'
;MNMGSTMVVGIILLLSLHINPAFAQEAAPCWTEIATCLEEAKAQNYPEPLVLLCCPSISAAVTGDLACFCLGKPDIVSQDATALFDNILEICNIPDTLDTLCPDTLAPEPSIAPTEA
;
A
#
# COMPACT_ATOMS: atom_id res chain seq x y z
N MET A 1 -38.24 -48.98 32.84
CA MET A 1 -37.19 -47.97 33.05
C MET A 1 -36.40 -47.86 31.76
N ASN A 2 -36.50 -46.74 31.04
CA ASN A 2 -35.34 -46.14 30.39
C ASN A 2 -35.68 -44.70 30.02
N MET A 3 -34.96 -43.83 30.71
CA MET A 3 -34.97 -42.39 30.66
C MET A 3 -33.85 -41.97 29.69
N GLY A 4 -34.10 -40.96 28.86
CA GLY A 4 -33.02 -40.21 28.24
C GLY A 4 -33.21 -39.87 26.76
N SER A 5 -33.51 -38.61 26.49
CA SER A 5 -32.85 -37.87 25.41
C SER A 5 -33.00 -36.37 25.66
N THR A 6 -32.02 -35.88 26.43
CA THR A 6 -31.29 -34.62 26.26
C THR A 6 -31.91 -33.55 25.34
N MET A 7 -32.32 -32.43 25.95
CA MET A 7 -32.42 -31.12 25.29
C MET A 7 -31.04 -30.75 24.71
N VAL A 8 -30.95 -30.69 23.39
CA VAL A 8 -29.86 -30.00 22.68
C VAL A 8 -30.49 -28.82 21.96
N VAL A 9 -30.76 -27.75 22.70
CA VAL A 9 -30.98 -26.42 22.11
C VAL A 9 -29.63 -25.73 22.18
N GLY A 10 -28.75 -26.15 21.27
CA GLY A 10 -27.46 -25.54 21.04
C GLY A 10 -27.64 -24.09 20.58
N ILE A 11 -26.82 -23.23 21.17
CA ILE A 11 -26.71 -21.80 20.92
C ILE A 11 -26.44 -21.58 19.42
N ILE A 12 -27.48 -21.26 18.65
CA ILE A 12 -27.36 -20.70 17.31
C ILE A 12 -27.53 -19.20 17.46
N LEU A 13 -26.44 -18.47 17.26
CA LEU A 13 -26.32 -17.15 16.60
C LEU A 13 -25.02 -16.46 17.04
N LEU A 14 -23.88 -17.06 16.65
CA LEU A 14 -22.60 -16.36 16.51
C LEU A 14 -22.64 -15.45 15.26
N LEU A 15 -23.64 -14.57 15.13
CA LEU A 15 -23.74 -13.59 14.03
C LEU A 15 -23.28 -12.18 14.46
N SER A 16 -22.26 -12.10 15.31
CA SER A 16 -21.63 -10.81 15.68
C SER A 16 -20.15 -10.74 15.32
N LEU A 17 -19.62 -11.74 14.62
CA LEU A 17 -18.39 -11.55 13.84
C LEU A 17 -18.74 -10.66 12.65
N HIS A 18 -18.86 -9.35 12.91
CA HIS A 18 -18.48 -8.35 11.93
C HIS A 18 -16.99 -8.60 11.70
N ILE A 19 -16.71 -9.53 10.80
CA ILE A 19 -15.45 -9.59 10.08
C ILE A 19 -15.44 -8.24 9.35
N ASN A 20 -14.90 -7.21 10.00
CA ASN A 20 -14.20 -6.18 9.26
C ASN A 20 -13.20 -6.99 8.43
N PRO A 21 -13.37 -7.08 7.10
CA PRO A 21 -12.30 -7.64 6.30
C PRO A 21 -11.07 -6.86 6.71
N ALA A 22 -10.12 -7.57 7.30
CA ALA A 22 -8.77 -7.07 7.46
C ALA A 22 -8.43 -6.39 6.14
N PHE A 23 -7.88 -5.18 6.23
CA PHE A 23 -7.29 -4.45 5.13
C PHE A 23 -6.40 -5.43 4.34
N ALA A 24 -6.98 -6.13 3.38
CA ALA A 24 -6.27 -6.52 2.18
C ALA A 24 -5.94 -5.15 1.62
N GLN A 25 -4.68 -4.75 1.78
CA GLN A 25 -4.17 -3.45 1.39
C GLN A 25 -4.37 -3.37 -0.13
N GLU A 26 -5.55 -2.92 -0.56
CA GLU A 26 -5.74 -2.51 -1.93
C GLU A 26 -4.73 -1.38 -2.13
N ALA A 27 -3.77 -1.62 -3.01
CA ALA A 27 -2.83 -0.59 -3.41
C ALA A 27 -3.62 0.67 -3.71
N ALA A 28 -3.15 1.81 -3.21
CA ALA A 28 -3.85 3.08 -3.39
C ALA A 28 -4.22 3.26 -4.88
N PRO A 29 -5.35 3.89 -5.22
CA PRO A 29 -5.83 3.90 -6.62
C PRO A 29 -4.84 4.51 -7.62
N CYS A 30 -3.92 5.40 -7.19
CA CYS A 30 -2.84 5.92 -8.04
C CYS A 30 -1.73 4.89 -8.35
N TRP A 31 -1.64 3.81 -7.57
CA TRP A 31 -0.66 2.74 -7.71
C TRP A 31 -1.09 1.64 -8.66
N THR A 32 -2.35 1.60 -9.10
CA THR A 32 -2.85 0.52 -9.97
C THR A 32 -2.02 0.36 -11.24
N GLU A 33 -1.70 1.47 -11.90
CA GLU A 33 -0.87 1.46 -13.13
C GLU A 33 0.59 1.08 -12.84
N ILE A 34 1.15 1.56 -11.72
CA ILE A 34 2.52 1.25 -11.30
C ILE A 34 2.65 -0.23 -10.95
N ALA A 35 1.75 -0.74 -10.11
CA ALA A 35 1.74 -2.13 -9.66
C ALA A 35 1.58 -3.09 -10.83
N THR A 36 0.64 -2.79 -11.74
CA THR A 36 0.42 -3.61 -12.94
C THR A 36 1.68 -3.69 -13.80
N CYS A 37 2.33 -2.55 -14.05
CA CYS A 37 3.56 -2.53 -14.84
C CYS A 37 4.74 -3.26 -14.14
N LEU A 38 4.90 -3.04 -12.83
CA LEU A 38 5.99 -3.66 -12.08
C LEU A 38 5.82 -5.17 -11.90
N GLU A 39 4.59 -5.70 -11.87
CA GLU A 39 4.37 -7.15 -11.85
C GLU A 39 4.86 -7.84 -13.15
N GLU A 40 4.71 -7.18 -14.31
CA GLU A 40 5.29 -7.68 -15.57
C GLU A 40 6.83 -7.67 -15.54
N ALA A 41 7.43 -6.59 -15.02
CA ALA A 41 8.87 -6.49 -14.87
C ALA A 41 9.41 -7.53 -13.86
N LYS A 42 8.71 -7.72 -12.75
CA LYS A 42 9.03 -8.69 -11.69
C LYS A 42 9.05 -10.13 -12.20
N ALA A 43 8.12 -10.51 -13.07
CA ALA A 43 8.09 -11.83 -13.69
C ALA A 43 9.39 -12.18 -14.46
N GLN A 44 10.15 -11.16 -14.85
CA GLN A 44 11.44 -11.29 -15.56
C GLN A 44 12.62 -10.81 -14.71
N ASN A 45 12.43 -10.63 -13.39
CA ASN A 45 13.45 -10.16 -12.45
C ASN A 45 13.94 -8.72 -12.75
N TYR A 46 12.99 -7.82 -13.03
CA TYR A 46 13.19 -6.37 -13.21
C TYR A 46 14.29 -5.99 -14.22
N PRO A 47 14.25 -6.48 -15.47
CA PRO A 47 15.23 -6.04 -16.47
C PRO A 47 14.96 -4.57 -16.80
N GLU A 48 16.03 -3.78 -16.90
CA GLU A 48 15.97 -2.32 -17.13
C GLU A 48 15.01 -1.90 -18.27
N PRO A 49 14.97 -2.57 -19.45
CA PRO A 49 14.04 -2.21 -20.51
C PRO A 49 12.55 -2.32 -20.13
N LEU A 50 12.18 -3.24 -19.22
CA LEU A 50 10.79 -3.35 -18.75
C LEU A 50 10.50 -2.32 -17.67
N VAL A 51 11.46 -2.04 -16.78
CA VAL A 51 11.33 -0.98 -15.78
C VAL A 51 11.13 0.38 -16.45
N LEU A 52 11.86 0.66 -17.54
CA LEU A 52 11.72 1.88 -18.34
C LEU A 52 10.29 2.09 -18.88
N LEU A 53 9.54 1.02 -19.16
CA LEU A 53 8.14 1.12 -19.59
C LEU A 53 7.22 1.60 -18.46
N CYS A 54 7.60 1.39 -17.20
CA CYS A 54 6.84 1.81 -16.02
C CYS A 54 7.12 3.26 -15.61
N CYS A 55 8.25 3.82 -16.05
CA CYS A 55 8.69 5.15 -15.64
C CYS A 55 7.70 6.29 -15.90
N PRO A 56 6.90 6.31 -17.00
CA PRO A 56 5.87 7.32 -17.16
C PRO A 56 4.83 7.30 -16.03
N SER A 57 4.35 6.13 -15.62
CA SER A 57 3.38 5.98 -14.54
C SER A 57 3.97 6.34 -13.18
N ILE A 58 5.22 5.93 -12.92
CA ILE A 58 5.94 6.27 -11.69
C ILE A 58 6.15 7.79 -11.61
N SER A 59 6.64 8.40 -12.70
CA SER A 59 6.87 9.85 -12.77
C SER A 59 5.56 10.63 -12.59
N ALA A 60 4.47 10.17 -13.21
CA ALA A 60 3.17 10.79 -13.08
C ALA A 60 2.65 10.73 -11.63
N ALA A 61 2.84 9.62 -10.92
CA ALA A 61 2.45 9.52 -9.52
C ALA A 61 3.31 10.40 -8.61
N VAL A 62 4.63 10.39 -8.78
CA VAL A 62 5.56 11.21 -7.99
C VAL A 62 5.29 12.71 -8.18
N THR A 63 5.02 13.15 -9.41
CA THR A 63 4.83 14.58 -9.72
C THR A 63 3.38 15.06 -9.59
N GLY A 64 2.40 14.18 -9.81
CA GLY A 64 0.98 14.52 -9.81
C GLY A 64 0.29 14.33 -8.47
N ASP A 65 0.66 13.31 -7.72
CA ASP A 65 0.05 12.97 -6.42
C ASP A 65 1.05 12.24 -5.51
N LEU A 66 2.06 13.00 -5.05
CA LEU A 66 3.10 12.48 -4.16
C LEU A 66 2.52 11.86 -2.88
N ALA A 67 1.45 12.44 -2.34
CA ALA A 67 0.79 11.91 -1.15
C ALA A 67 0.24 10.50 -1.40
N CYS A 68 -0.43 10.28 -2.53
CA CYS A 68 -0.90 8.96 -2.92
C CYS A 68 0.25 8.01 -3.26
N PHE A 69 1.30 8.49 -3.94
CA PHE A 69 2.50 7.71 -4.20
C PHE A 69 3.11 7.17 -2.89
N CYS A 70 3.18 7.99 -1.85
CA CYS A 70 3.72 7.60 -0.56
C CYS A 70 2.87 6.58 0.21
N LEU A 71 1.60 6.36 -0.16
CA LEU A 71 0.80 5.28 0.43
C LEU A 71 1.32 3.88 0.09
N GLY A 72 2.14 3.73 -0.97
CA GLY A 72 2.77 2.45 -1.32
C GLY A 72 4.04 2.13 -0.52
N LYS A 73 4.61 3.11 0.20
CA LYS A 73 5.83 2.93 0.99
C LYS A 73 5.74 1.76 1.99
N PRO A 74 4.67 1.60 2.79
CA PRO A 74 4.56 0.49 3.74
C PRO A 74 4.65 -0.88 3.07
N ASP A 75 4.05 -1.03 1.89
CA ASP A 75 4.04 -2.31 1.15
C ASP A 75 5.44 -2.64 0.61
N ILE A 76 6.17 -1.64 0.10
CA ILE A 76 7.56 -1.79 -0.36
C ILE A 76 8.48 -2.15 0.82
N VAL A 77 8.34 -1.46 1.95
CA VAL A 77 9.14 -1.71 3.15
C VAL A 77 8.84 -3.10 3.73
N SER A 78 7.56 -3.51 3.77
CA SER A 78 7.16 -4.83 4.29
C SER A 78 7.73 -6.01 3.49
N GLN A 79 8.06 -5.76 2.21
CA GLN A 79 8.65 -6.73 1.29
C GLN A 79 10.19 -6.67 1.25
N ASP A 80 10.83 -5.84 2.08
CA ASP A 80 12.28 -5.59 2.04
C ASP A 80 12.76 -5.13 0.65
N ALA A 81 11.90 -4.38 -0.06
CA ALA A 81 12.10 -3.99 -1.45
C ALA A 81 12.58 -2.54 -1.63
N THR A 82 12.95 -1.84 -0.56
CA THR A 82 13.37 -0.42 -0.61
C THR A 82 14.54 -0.21 -1.55
N ALA A 83 15.61 -1.00 -1.44
CA ALA A 83 16.79 -0.86 -2.29
C ALA A 83 16.50 -1.14 -3.77
N LEU A 84 15.62 -2.11 -4.04
CA LEU A 84 15.15 -2.40 -5.39
C LEU A 84 14.35 -1.22 -5.95
N PHE A 85 13.47 -0.64 -5.13
CA PHE A 85 12.63 0.46 -5.56
C PHE A 85 13.42 1.76 -5.77
N ASP A 86 14.43 2.04 -4.94
CA ASP A 86 15.37 3.14 -5.16
C ASP A 86 16.13 2.97 -6.49
N ASN A 87 16.51 1.74 -6.86
CA ASN A 87 17.11 1.47 -8.17
C ASN A 87 16.11 1.68 -9.32
N ILE A 88 14.83 1.35 -9.13
CA ILE A 88 13.77 1.64 -10.11
C ILE A 88 13.63 3.16 -10.30
N LEU A 89 13.65 3.95 -9.22
CA LEU A 89 13.62 5.42 -9.29
C LEU A 89 14.83 5.97 -10.07
N GLU A 90 16.03 5.43 -9.82
CA GLU A 90 17.24 5.78 -10.56
C GLU A 90 17.12 5.48 -12.06
N ILE A 91 16.65 4.29 -12.44
CA ILE A 91 16.38 3.92 -13.85
C ILE A 91 15.40 4.90 -14.49
N CYS A 92 14.40 5.35 -13.74
CA CYS A 92 13.42 6.33 -14.19
C CYS A 92 13.92 7.78 -14.17
N ASN A 93 15.21 8.02 -13.87
CA ASN A 93 15.80 9.35 -13.71
C ASN A 93 15.07 10.23 -12.69
N ILE A 94 14.56 9.62 -11.62
CA ILE A 94 14.00 10.32 -10.47
C ILE A 94 15.12 10.40 -9.43
N PRO A 95 15.77 11.56 -9.24
CA PRO A 95 17.01 11.69 -8.48
C PRO A 95 16.77 11.76 -6.96
N ASP A 96 15.86 10.94 -6.45
CA ASP A 96 15.48 10.85 -5.04
C ASP A 96 15.30 9.39 -4.64
N THR A 97 15.38 9.10 -3.34
CA THR A 97 15.04 7.78 -2.78
C THR A 97 13.60 7.74 -2.28
N LEU A 98 13.07 6.55 -2.05
CA LEU A 98 11.74 6.37 -1.47
C LEU A 98 11.61 7.11 -0.13
N ASP A 99 12.64 7.09 0.72
CA ASP A 99 12.62 7.81 2.00
C ASP A 99 12.70 9.34 1.84
N THR A 100 13.35 9.83 0.78
CA THR A 100 13.44 11.26 0.48
C THR A 100 12.13 11.79 -0.10
N LEU A 101 11.49 11.03 -0.99
CA LEU A 101 10.18 11.33 -1.55
C LEU A 101 9.06 11.20 -0.50
N CYS A 102 9.18 10.18 0.36
CA CYS A 102 8.16 9.80 1.33
C CYS A 102 8.75 9.68 2.73
N PRO A 103 9.11 10.81 3.37
CA PRO A 103 9.67 10.80 4.71
C PRO A 103 8.65 10.30 5.73
N ASP A 104 9.09 9.56 6.76
CA ASP A 104 8.24 8.97 7.82
C ASP A 104 7.57 10.00 8.76
N THR A 105 7.45 11.24 8.32
CA THR A 105 7.11 12.36 9.19
C THR A 105 5.67 12.27 9.68
N LEU A 106 5.52 11.84 10.94
CA LEU A 106 4.46 12.30 11.85
C LEU A 106 4.71 13.75 12.29
N ALA A 107 5.15 14.66 11.41
CA ALA A 107 5.25 16.06 11.80
C ALA A 107 3.83 16.61 11.92
N PRO A 108 3.36 17.01 13.11
CA PRO A 108 2.16 17.83 13.17
C PRO A 108 2.47 19.09 12.38
N GLU A 109 1.76 19.31 11.27
CA GLU A 109 1.59 20.66 10.78
C GLU A 109 1.12 21.50 11.97
N PRO A 110 1.79 22.62 12.33
CA PRO A 110 1.16 23.61 13.17
C PRO A 110 -0.02 24.17 12.37
N SER A 111 -1.19 23.55 12.52
CA SER A 111 -2.46 24.09 12.07
C SER A 111 -2.63 25.41 12.80
N ILE A 112 -2.36 26.51 12.10
CA ILE A 112 -2.67 27.85 12.58
C ILE A 112 -4.18 27.91 12.68
N ALA A 113 -4.70 27.64 13.87
CA ALA A 113 -6.07 27.93 14.23
C ALA A 113 -6.28 29.45 14.08
N PRO A 114 -7.35 29.90 13.40
CA PRO A 114 -7.64 31.33 13.36
C PRO A 114 -8.00 31.77 14.78
N THR A 115 -7.16 32.63 15.35
CA THR A 115 -7.54 33.42 16.52
C THR A 115 -8.48 34.50 16.01
N GLU A 116 -9.78 34.28 16.14
CA GLU A 116 -10.76 35.36 16.06
C GLU A 116 -10.48 36.36 17.19
N ALA A 117 -10.36 37.62 16.82
CA ALA A 117 -10.20 38.78 17.69
C ALA A 117 -11.55 39.48 17.91
#